data_AF-A0AAW8TUL1-F1
#
_entry.id   AF-A0AAW8TUL1-F1
#
_cell.length_a   1.000
_cell.length_b   1.000
_cell.length_c   1.000
_cell.angle_alpha   90.00
_cell.angle_beta   90.00
_cell.angle_gamma   90.00
#
_symmetry.space_group_name_H-M   'P 1'
#
loop_
_entity.id
_entity.type
_entity.pdbx_description
1 polymer ?
#
loop_
_entity_poly.entity_id
_entity_poly.type
_entity_poly.pdbx_seq_one_letter_code
_entity_poly.pdbx_strand_id
1 'polypeptide(L)'
;MFSKTPVELLLKDFSNLLNKCQSCFDLVTTRRYNEYLAILTTAEAYALAEKAYIRCDQNVELQTQEVADFVNAFDEFYFELKQILFHDNDDLVSFAACLKRMQDEYEGLTASFDLL
;
A
#
# COMPACT_ATOMS: atom_id res chain seq x y z
N MET A 1 23.87 -4.13 14.39
CA MET A 1 23.35 -4.95 13.28
C MET A 1 21.88 -5.15 13.55
N PHE A 2 20.98 -4.66 12.69
CA PHE A 2 19.54 -4.75 12.94
C PHE A 2 19.12 -6.22 12.95
N SER A 3 18.63 -6.70 14.09
CA SER A 3 18.31 -8.10 14.36
C SER A 3 16.94 -8.54 13.84
N LYS A 4 16.37 -7.83 12.86
CA LYS A 4 15.01 -8.08 12.39
C LYS A 4 14.98 -9.12 11.28
N THR A 5 13.99 -10.01 11.31
CA THR A 5 13.78 -11.00 10.25
C THR A 5 13.27 -10.32 8.97
N PRO A 6 13.43 -10.96 7.79
CA PRO A 6 12.85 -10.46 6.56
C PRO A 6 11.34 -10.22 6.66
N VAL A 7 10.61 -11.10 7.37
CA VAL A 7 9.17 -10.97 7.64
C VAL A 7 8.86 -9.72 8.45
N GLU A 8 9.55 -9.48 9.58
CA GLU A 8 9.33 -8.29 10.40
C GLU A 8 9.61 -6.98 9.65
N LEU A 9 10.61 -7.00 8.76
CA LEU A 9 10.93 -5.87 7.91
C LEU A 9 9.86 -5.66 6.83
N LEU A 10 9.37 -6.74 6.22
CA LEU A 10 8.30 -6.68 5.22
C LEU A 10 7.01 -6.12 5.83
N LEU A 11 6.56 -6.66 6.97
CA LEU A 11 5.35 -6.19 7.64
C LEU A 11 5.44 -4.72 8.04
N LYS A 12 6.63 -4.26 8.45
CA LYS A 12 6.89 -2.84 8.69
C LYS A 12 6.80 -2.03 7.40
N ASP A 13 7.40 -2.50 6.32
CA ASP A 13 7.38 -1.81 5.01
C ASP A 13 5.93 -1.70 4.49
N PHE A 14 5.15 -2.78 4.54
CA PHE A 14 3.74 -2.79 4.17
C PHE A 14 2.84 -1.97 5.11
N SER A 15 3.11 -1.93 6.41
CA SER A 15 2.41 -1.02 7.34
C SER A 15 2.62 0.45 6.95
N ASN A 16 3.87 0.82 6.65
CA ASN A 16 4.18 2.19 6.23
C ASN A 16 3.53 2.53 4.89
N LEU A 17 3.52 1.56 3.96
CA LEU A 17 2.84 1.71 2.68
C LEU A 17 1.34 1.94 2.87
N LEU A 18 0.66 1.09 3.65
CA LEU A 18 -0.77 1.21 3.95
C LEU A 18 -1.11 2.56 4.61
N ASN A 19 -0.33 2.98 5.60
CA ASN A 19 -0.50 4.29 6.25
C ASN A 19 -0.34 5.45 5.25
N LYS A 20 0.56 5.30 4.28
CA LYS A 20 0.76 6.30 3.23
C LYS A 20 -0.41 6.31 2.24
N CYS A 21 -0.93 5.14 1.86
CA CYS A 21 -2.13 5.02 1.04
C CYS A 21 -3.36 5.64 1.73
N GLN A 22 -3.54 5.42 3.03
CA GLN A 22 -4.58 6.10 3.81
C GLN A 22 -4.42 7.63 3.76
N SER A 23 -3.18 8.13 3.89
CA SER A 23 -2.90 9.57 3.79
C SER A 23 -3.23 10.12 2.40
N CYS A 24 -2.89 9.38 1.33
CA CYS A 24 -3.30 9.75 -0.04
C CYS A 24 -4.82 9.80 -0.18
N PHE A 25 -5.52 8.80 0.36
CA PHE A 25 -6.97 8.74 0.33
C PHE A 25 -7.60 9.97 1.01
N ASP A 26 -7.15 10.30 2.21
CA ASP A 26 -7.65 11.46 2.95
C ASP A 26 -7.36 12.79 2.18
N LEU A 27 -6.21 12.87 1.49
CA LEU A 27 -5.83 14.05 0.70
C LEU A 27 -6.72 14.26 -0.52
N VAL A 28 -7.03 13.20 -1.27
CA VAL A 28 -7.83 13.32 -2.51
C VAL A 28 -9.32 13.42 -2.23
N THR A 29 -9.79 12.92 -1.09
CA THR A 29 -11.21 12.98 -0.70
C THR A 29 -11.56 14.24 0.12
N THR A 30 -10.56 15.00 0.58
CA THR A 30 -10.80 16.22 1.37
C THR A 30 -11.24 17.40 0.51
N ARG A 31 -12.06 18.28 1.11
CA ARG A 31 -12.45 19.57 0.49
C ARG A 31 -11.29 20.54 0.29
N ARG A 32 -10.14 20.28 0.90
CA ARG A 32 -8.90 21.07 0.78
C ARG A 32 -7.84 20.32 -0.03
N TYR A 33 -8.27 19.80 -1.18
CA TYR A 33 -7.37 19.10 -2.10
C TYR A 33 -6.18 19.98 -2.47
N ASN A 34 -4.97 19.46 -2.24
CA ASN A 34 -3.72 20.05 -2.69
C ASN A 34 -3.04 19.05 -3.63
N GLU A 35 -3.16 19.31 -4.93
CA GLU A 35 -2.67 18.44 -6.00
C GLU A 35 -1.17 18.12 -5.86
N TYR A 36 -0.33 19.13 -5.59
CA TYR A 36 1.11 18.91 -5.41
C TYR A 36 1.41 17.98 -4.23
N LEU A 37 0.70 18.16 -3.12
CA LEU A 37 0.85 17.30 -1.96
C LEU A 37 0.35 15.87 -2.25
N ALA A 38 -0.76 15.73 -2.97
CA ALA A 38 -1.29 14.43 -3.37
C ALA A 38 -0.32 13.69 -4.30
N ILE A 39 0.25 14.37 -5.31
CA ILE A 39 1.26 13.80 -6.22
C ILE A 39 2.52 13.37 -5.45
N LEU A 40 3.04 14.23 -4.56
CA LEU A 40 4.22 13.90 -3.76
C LEU A 40 3.97 12.68 -2.86
N THR A 41 2.83 12.66 -2.17
CA THR A 41 2.47 11.55 -1.28
C THR A 41 2.28 10.24 -2.05
N THR A 42 1.74 10.32 -3.28
CA THR A 42 1.60 9.19 -4.20
C THR A 42 2.96 8.63 -4.63
N ALA A 43 3.91 9.50 -4.97
CA ALA A 43 5.27 9.10 -5.31
C ALA A 43 6.00 8.45 -4.12
N GLU A 44 5.78 8.95 -2.90
CA GLU A 44 6.30 8.32 -1.67
C GLU A 44 5.71 6.91 -1.45
N ALA A 45 4.41 6.72 -1.67
CA ALA A 45 3.78 5.40 -1.58
C ALA A 45 4.41 4.42 -2.57
N TYR A 46 4.58 4.83 -3.82
CA TYR A 46 5.21 4.00 -4.84
C TYR A 46 6.66 3.62 -4.47
N ALA A 47 7.45 4.56 -3.96
CA ALA A 47 8.82 4.29 -3.51
C ALA A 47 8.88 3.29 -2.33
N LEU A 48 7.90 3.33 -1.43
CA LEU A 48 7.77 2.34 -0.35
C LEU A 48 7.41 0.95 -0.89
N ALA A 49 6.55 0.87 -1.91
CA ALA A 49 6.18 -0.39 -2.57
C ALA A 49 7.39 -1.02 -3.26
N GLU A 50 8.12 -0.27 -4.09
CA GLU A 50 9.35 -0.75 -4.76
C GLU A 50 10.38 -1.31 -3.78
N LYS A 51 10.57 -0.62 -2.64
CA LYS A 51 11.45 -1.10 -1.58
C LYS A 51 10.99 -2.46 -1.03
N ALA A 52 9.68 -2.66 -0.85
CA ALA A 52 9.12 -3.91 -0.38
C ALA A 52 9.24 -5.02 -1.44
N TYR A 53 9.04 -4.71 -2.72
CA TYR A 53 9.18 -5.66 -3.83
C TYR A 53 10.61 -6.22 -3.91
N ILE A 54 11.61 -5.34 -3.83
CA ILE A 54 13.02 -5.75 -3.78
C ILE A 54 13.27 -6.72 -2.62
N ARG A 55 12.62 -6.51 -1.47
CA ARG A 55 12.73 -7.43 -0.32
C ARG A 55 12.13 -8.79 -0.64
N CYS A 56 10.94 -8.84 -1.26
CA CYS A 56 10.30 -10.09 -1.67
C CYS A 56 11.12 -10.85 -2.72
N ASP A 57 11.75 -10.15 -3.65
CA ASP A 57 12.62 -10.75 -4.67
C ASP A 57 13.88 -11.36 -4.06
N GLN A 58 14.42 -10.74 -3.01
CA GLN A 58 15.65 -11.17 -2.34
C GLN A 58 15.44 -12.30 -1.32
N ASN A 59 14.21 -12.54 -0.85
CA ASN A 59 13.90 -13.48 0.22
C ASN A 59 12.74 -14.39 -0.21
N VAL A 60 13.08 -15.62 -0.64
CA VAL A 60 12.12 -16.59 -1.21
C VAL A 60 11.00 -16.93 -0.22
N GLU A 61 11.28 -16.91 1.08
CA GLU A 61 10.29 -17.12 2.14
C GLU A 61 9.17 -16.08 2.18
N LEU A 62 9.36 -14.92 1.53
CA LEU A 62 8.36 -13.86 1.43
C LEU A 62 7.49 -14.00 0.16
N GLN A 63 7.75 -14.97 -0.71
CA GLN A 63 6.99 -15.20 -1.94
C GLN A 63 5.75 -16.07 -1.68
N THR A 64 4.93 -15.65 -0.72
CA THR A 64 3.69 -16.34 -0.35
C THR A 64 2.48 -15.74 -1.07
N GLN A 65 1.36 -16.46 -1.03
CA GLN A 65 0.12 -15.99 -1.62
C GLN A 65 -0.38 -14.71 -0.94
N GLU A 66 -0.29 -14.64 0.39
CA GLU A 66 -0.75 -13.49 1.18
C GLU A 66 0.05 -12.22 0.87
N VAL A 67 1.37 -12.37 0.63
CA VAL A 67 2.19 -11.24 0.18
C VAL A 67 1.74 -10.78 -1.21
N ALA A 68 1.52 -11.71 -2.13
CA ALA A 68 1.02 -11.39 -3.47
C ALA A 68 -0.35 -10.72 -3.43
N ASP A 69 -1.26 -11.17 -2.56
CA ASP A 69 -2.59 -10.60 -2.40
C ASP A 69 -2.54 -9.15 -1.90
N PHE A 70 -1.69 -8.86 -0.92
CA PHE A 70 -1.46 -7.48 -0.47
C PHE A 70 -0.86 -6.60 -1.57
N VAL A 71 0.12 -7.12 -2.33
CA VAL A 71 0.71 -6.39 -3.48
C VAL A 71 -0.34 -6.08 -4.55
N ASN A 72 -1.17 -7.06 -4.91
CA ASN A 72 -2.24 -6.88 -5.87
C ASN A 72 -3.26 -5.83 -5.39
N ALA A 73 -3.62 -5.85 -4.09
CA ALA A 73 -4.51 -4.84 -3.52
C ALA A 73 -3.90 -3.43 -3.56
N PHE A 74 -2.59 -3.30 -3.33
CA PHE A 74 -1.89 -2.04 -3.51
C PHE A 74 -1.90 -1.58 -4.99
N ASP A 75 -1.63 -2.46 -5.94
CA ASP A 75 -1.61 -2.11 -7.36
C ASP A 75 -2.98 -1.64 -7.85
N GLU A 76 -4.07 -2.27 -7.39
CA GLU A 76 -5.45 -1.82 -7.63
C GLU A 76 -5.69 -0.43 -7.03
N PHE A 77 -5.34 -0.21 -5.76
CA PHE A 77 -5.46 1.10 -5.12
C PHE A 77 -4.66 2.18 -5.85
N TYR A 78 -3.42 1.88 -6.22
CA TYR A 78 -2.53 2.80 -6.91
C TYR A 78 -3.03 3.12 -8.33
N PHE A 79 -3.65 2.14 -9.00
CA PHE A 79 -4.31 2.36 -10.27
C PHE A 79 -5.47 3.35 -10.14
N GLU A 80 -6.39 3.13 -9.21
CA GLU A 80 -7.53 4.02 -8.97
C GLU A 80 -7.08 5.43 -8.56
N LEU A 81 -6.06 5.53 -7.69
CA LEU A 81 -5.48 6.82 -7.30
C LEU A 81 -4.98 7.61 -8.52
N LYS A 82 -4.34 6.95 -9.49
CA LYS A 82 -3.92 7.62 -10.74
C LYS A 82 -5.12 8.07 -11.58
N GLN A 83 -6.21 7.31 -11.62
CA GLN A 83 -7.42 7.72 -12.34
C GLN A 83 -8.01 9.01 -11.74
N ILE A 84 -8.08 9.09 -10.41
CA ILE A 84 -8.54 10.28 -9.69
C ILE A 84 -7.61 11.48 -9.95
N LEU A 85 -6.29 11.29 -9.83
CA LEU A 85 -5.33 12.38 -9.92
C LEU A 85 -5.13 12.94 -11.33
N PHE A 86 -5.28 12.12 -12.37
CA PHE A 86 -4.84 12.50 -13.72
C PHE A 86 -5.93 12.40 -14.79
N HIS A 87 -7.08 11.79 -14.50
CA HIS A 87 -8.12 11.51 -15.50
C HIS A 87 -9.53 11.97 -15.08
N ASP A 88 -9.65 12.90 -14.14
CA ASP A 88 -10.91 13.47 -13.65
C ASP A 88 -11.96 12.39 -13.24
N ASN A 89 -11.50 11.21 -12.82
CA ASN A 89 -12.37 10.11 -12.40
C ASN A 89 -12.68 10.22 -10.90
N ASP A 90 -13.81 10.82 -10.54
CA ASP A 90 -14.26 11.01 -9.15
C ASP A 90 -14.95 9.77 -8.54
N ASP A 91 -14.60 8.54 -8.95
CA ASP A 91 -15.14 7.32 -8.34
C ASP A 91 -14.50 7.03 -6.97
N LEU A 92 -14.85 7.87 -5.99
CA LEU A 92 -14.38 7.76 -4.62
C LEU A 92 -14.95 6.54 -3.90
N VAL A 93 -16.02 5.92 -4.42
CA VAL A 93 -16.62 4.71 -3.84
C VAL A 93 -15.73 3.51 -4.15
N SER A 94 -15.35 3.33 -5.42
CA SER A 94 -14.41 2.27 -5.83
C SER A 94 -13.06 2.46 -5.16
N PHE A 95 -12.57 3.70 -5.08
CA PHE A 95 -11.31 4.00 -4.42
C PHE A 95 -11.29 3.69 -2.91
N ALA A 96 -12.39 3.97 -2.20
CA ALA A 96 -12.54 3.58 -0.80
C ALA A 96 -12.57 2.05 -0.62
N ALA A 97 -13.20 1.33 -1.57
CA ALA A 97 -13.22 -0.13 -1.56
C ALA A 97 -11.81 -0.72 -1.76
N CYS A 98 -10.99 -0.17 -2.65
CA CYS A 98 -9.60 -0.58 -2.83
C CYS A 98 -8.77 -0.38 -1.55
N LEU A 99 -8.93 0.75 -0.85
CA LEU A 99 -8.24 0.98 0.41
C LEU A 99 -8.66 -0.03 1.49
N LYS A 100 -9.97 -0.30 1.59
CA LYS A 100 -10.48 -1.29 2.55
C LYS A 100 -9.95 -2.68 2.25
N ARG A 101 -9.92 -3.09 0.98
CA ARG A 101 -9.33 -4.37 0.56
C ARG A 101 -7.86 -4.45 0.98
N MET A 102 -7.08 -3.41 0.72
CA MET A 102 -5.66 -3.37 1.12
C MET A 102 -5.46 -3.50 2.64
N GLN A 103 -6.38 -2.95 3.46
CA GLN A 103 -6.38 -3.16 4.91
C GLN A 103 -6.69 -4.62 5.28
N ASP A 104 -7.71 -5.22 4.65
CA ASP A 104 -8.11 -6.60 4.91
C ASP A 104 -7.01 -7.60 4.54
N GLU A 105 -6.34 -7.40 3.40
CA GLU A 105 -5.19 -8.24 3.00
C GLU A 105 -4.00 -8.06 3.95
N TYR A 106 -3.79 -6.85 4.49
CA TYR A 106 -2.74 -6.63 5.49
C TYR A 106 -3.03 -7.38 6.79
N GLU A 107 -4.28 -7.34 7.26
CA GLU A 107 -4.70 -8.10 8.44
C GLU A 107 -4.51 -9.61 8.21
N GLY A 108 -4.94 -10.13 7.04
CA GLY A 108 -4.73 -11.52 6.64
C GLY A 108 -3.25 -11.92 6.61
N LEU A 109 -2.39 -11.06 6.06
CA LEU A 109 -0.95 -11.26 6.02
C LEU A 109 -0.31 -11.28 7.41
N THR A 110 -0.72 -10.38 8.31
CA THR A 110 -0.20 -10.38 9.68
C THR A 110 -0.59 -11.65 10.44
N ALA A 111 -1.78 -12.18 10.19
CA ALA A 111 -2.24 -13.44 10.76
C ALA A 111 -1.48 -14.65 10.19
N SER A 112 -1.16 -14.66 8.89
CA SER A 112 -0.46 -15.79 8.25
C SER A 112 0.99 -15.96 8.72
N PHE A 113 1.64 -14.87 9.13
CA PHE A 113 2.98 -14.89 9.72
C PHE A 113 3.01 -15.15 11.23
N ASP A 114 1.87 -15.48 11.85
CA ASP A 114 1.76 -15.90 13.25
C ASP A 114 2.34 -14.88 14.25
N LEU A 115 2.20 -13.58 13.94
CA LEU A 115 2.75 -12.46 14.71
C LEU A 115 1.71 -11.81 15.65
N LEU A 116 0.73 -12.59 16.13
CA LEU A 116 -0.25 -12.20 17.15
C LEU A 116 -0.02 -12.91 18.49
#